data_AF-A0A1A7YW94-F1
#
_entry.id   AF-A0A1A7YW94-F1
#
_cell.length_a   1.000
_cell.length_b   1.000
_cell.length_c   1.000
_cell.angle_alpha   90.00
_cell.angle_beta   90.00
_cell.angle_gamma   90.00
#
_symmetry.space_group_name_H-M   'P 1'
#
loop_
_entity.id
_entity.type
_entity.pdbx_description
1 polymer ?
#
loop_
_entity_poly.entity_id
_entity_poly.type
_entity_poly.pdbx_seq_one_letter_code
_entity_poly.pdbx_strand_id
1 'polypeptide(L)' 'EILIGGPNVTMGYYNSESKNQEDFSVDENGQRWFYTGDIGEFHDDGCLKIIDRKKDLVKLQAGEYVSLGKVEAALKNCPM' A
#
# COMPACT_ATOMS: atom_id res chain seq x y z
N GLU A 1 2.51 0.49 5.10
CA GLU A 1 1.52 0.87 4.07
C GLU A 1 1.69 2.35 3.79
N ILE A 2 1.61 2.75 2.53
CA ILE A 2 1.76 4.13 2.10
C ILE A 2 0.41 4.83 2.31
N LEU A 3 0.40 5.84 3.17
CA LEU A 3 -0.74 6.72 3.36
C LEU A 3 -0.47 8.06 2.69
N ILE A 4 -1.47 8.58 1.97
CA ILE A 4 -1.38 9.88 1.31
C ILE A 4 -2.28 10.85 2.08
N GLY A 5 -1.69 11.91 2.64
CA GLY A 5 -2.41 12.98 3.30
C GLY A 5 -2.24 14.29 2.54
N GLY A 6 -3.26 15.15 2.60
CA GLY A 6 -3.18 16.54 2.14
C GLY A 6 -4.41 17.01 1.36
N PRO A 7 -4.37 18.25 0.83
CA PRO A 7 -5.47 18.83 0.06
C PRO A 7 -5.74 18.13 -1.28
N ASN A 8 -4.81 17.29 -1.74
CA ASN A 8 -4.94 16.52 -2.98
C ASN A 8 -5.72 15.21 -2.79
N VAL A 9 -6.11 14.86 -1.56
CA VAL A 9 -6.89 13.65 -1.29
C VAL A 9 -8.35 13.88 -1.70
N THR A 10 -8.90 12.97 -2.50
CA THR A 10 -10.28 13.08 -2.97
C THR A 10 -11.31 12.99 -1.83
N MET A 11 -12.50 13.54 -2.07
CA MET A 11 -13.65 13.44 -1.18
C MET A 11 -14.15 11.99 -1.03
N GLY A 12 -13.82 11.13 -1.99
CA GLY A 12 -14.08 9.71 -1.93
C GLY A 12 -14.45 9.08 -3.25
N TYR A 13 -14.87 7.82 -3.18
CA TYR A 13 -15.45 7.11 -4.30
C TYR A 13 -16.93 7.47 -4.49
N TYR A 14 -17.33 7.77 -5.72
CA TYR A 14 -18.72 8.04 -6.06
C TYR A 14 -19.59 6.80 -5.80
N ASN A 15 -20.61 6.96 -4.95
CA ASN A 15 -21.58 5.91 -4.59
C ASN A 15 -20.94 4.63 -4.00
N SER A 16 -19.86 4.77 -3.23
CA SER A 16 -19.19 3.65 -2.54
C SER A 16 -18.78 4.05 -1.13
N GLU A 17 -19.77 4.33 -0.28
CA GLU A 17 -19.55 4.75 1.12
C GLU A 17 -18.76 3.74 1.94
N SER A 18 -18.97 2.43 1.75
CA SER A 18 -18.22 1.39 2.46
C SER A 18 -16.73 1.44 2.14
N LYS A 19 -16.36 1.51 0.84
CA LYS A 19 -14.96 1.69 0.44
C LYS A 19 -14.41 3.03 0.92
N ASN A 20 -15.25 4.06 0.98
CA ASN A 20 -14.82 5.36 1.45
C ASN A 20 -14.40 5.33 2.93
N GLN A 21 -15.11 4.56 3.76
CA GLN A 21 -14.77 4.38 5.17
C GLN A 21 -13.56 3.44 5.37
N GLU A 22 -13.36 2.48 4.48
CA GLU A 22 -12.21 1.57 4.54
C GLU A 22 -10.92 2.22 4.03
N ASP A 23 -11.00 2.97 2.93
CA ASP A 23 -9.84 3.54 2.24
C ASP A 23 -9.52 4.98 2.66
N PHE A 24 -10.44 5.69 3.35
CA PHE A 24 -10.20 7.06 3.83
C PHE A 24 -10.46 7.20 5.32
N SER A 25 -9.53 7.83 6.03
CA SER A 25 -9.69 8.20 7.44
C SER A 25 -9.42 9.68 7.66
N VAL A 26 -9.96 10.24 8.74
CA VAL A 26 -9.73 11.63 9.15
C VAL A 26 -9.10 11.61 10.54
N ASP A 27 -7.96 12.27 10.67
CA ASP A 27 -7.21 12.39 11.91
C ASP A 27 -7.86 13.41 12.87
N GLU A 28 -7.42 13.42 14.14
CA GLU A 28 -7.93 14.35 15.17
C GLU A 28 -7.72 15.83 14.78
N ASN A 29 -6.71 16.10 13.95
CA ASN A 29 -6.44 17.43 13.39
C ASN A 29 -7.33 17.80 12.20
N GLY A 30 -8.29 16.95 11.82
CA GLY A 30 -9.15 17.13 10.64
C GLY A 30 -8.46 16.80 9.31
N GLN A 31 -7.23 16.28 9.35
CA GLN A 31 -6.48 15.91 8.15
C GLN A 31 -7.00 14.58 7.60
N ARG A 32 -7.36 14.57 6.31
CA ARG A 32 -7.77 13.35 5.62
C ARG A 32 -6.56 12.55 5.12
N TRP A 33 -6.63 11.24 5.31
CA TRP A 33 -5.65 10.25 4.89
C TRP A 33 -6.31 9.24 3.96
N PHE A 34 -5.62 8.93 2.86
CA PHE A 34 -5.99 7.89 1.92
C PHE A 34 -5.04 6.69 2.05
N TYR A 35 -5.61 5.51 2.27
CA TYR A 35 -4.91 4.24 2.41
C TYR A 35 -4.78 3.60 1.03
N THR A 36 -3.58 3.63 0.47
CA THR A 36 -3.35 3.13 -0.89
C THR A 36 -3.36 1.60 -0.98
N GLY A 37 -3.13 0.90 0.14
CA GLY A 37 -2.88 -0.55 0.15
C GLY A 37 -1.49 -0.95 -0.34
N ASP A 38 -0.67 0.02 -0.78
CA ASP A 38 0.71 -0.20 -1.21
C ASP A 38 1.66 -0.20 -0.01
N ILE A 39 2.68 -1.05 -0.03
CA ILE A 39 3.75 -1.08 0.96
C ILE A 39 4.96 -0.42 0.32
N GLY A 40 5.45 0.64 0.97
CA GLY A 40 6.62 1.37 0.54
C GLY A 40 7.65 1.48 1.65
N GLU A 41 8.89 1.69 1.24
CA GLU A 41 10.03 1.95 2.09
C GLU A 41 10.69 3.25 1.63
N PHE A 42 11.08 4.09 2.59
CA PHE A 42 11.86 5.28 2.31
C PHE A 42 13.34 4.92 2.25
N HIS A 43 13.98 5.31 1.17
CA HIS A 43 15.44 5.28 1.08
C HIS A 43 16.04 6.47 1.83
N ASP A 44 17.33 6.36 2.18
CA ASP A 44 18.11 7.41 2.86
C ASP A 44 18.11 8.73 2.08
N ASP A 45 18.03 8.65 0.74
CA ASP A 45 17.92 9.80 -0.17
C ASP A 45 16.53 10.49 -0.15
N GLY A 46 15.57 10.00 0.65
CA GLY A 46 14.20 10.52 0.73
C GLY A 46 13.26 10.03 -0.37
N CYS A 47 13.73 9.17 -1.27
CA CYS A 47 12.91 8.53 -2.29
C CYS A 47 12.01 7.46 -1.68
N LEU A 48 10.70 7.54 -1.96
CA LEU A 48 9.74 6.50 -1.61
C LEU A 48 9.76 5.40 -2.68
N LYS A 49 10.15 4.19 -2.31
CA LYS A 49 10.10 3.02 -3.18
C LYS A 49 8.90 2.15 -2.81
N ILE A 50 8.03 1.90 -3.79
CA ILE A 50 6.95 0.92 -3.63
C ILE A 50 7.58 -0.46 -3.76
N ILE A 51 7.52 -1.22 -2.67
CA ILE A 51 8.13 -2.54 -2.59
C ILE A 51 7.11 -3.66 -2.64
N ASP A 52 5.84 -3.38 -2.31
CA ASP A 52 4.79 -4.39 -2.32
C ASP A 52 3.35 -3.88 -2.21
N ARG A 53 2.36 -4.79 -2.07
CA ARG A 53 0.96 -4.50 -1.75
C ARG A 53 0.46 -5.36 -0.60
N LYS A 54 -0.27 -4.75 0.33
CA LYS A 54 -0.85 -5.43 1.49
C LYS A 54 -1.76 -6.61 1.12
N LYS A 55 -2.46 -6.54 -0.01
CA LYS A 55 -3.32 -7.63 -0.51
C LYS A 55 -2.53 -8.78 -1.16
N ASP A 56 -1.30 -8.51 -1.61
CA ASP A 56 -0.41 -9.49 -2.25
C ASP A 56 0.52 -10.18 -1.25
N LEU A 57 0.67 -9.61 -0.05
CA LEU A 57 1.42 -10.21 1.05
C LEU A 57 0.72 -11.49 1.53
N VAL A 58 1.37 -12.63 1.32
CA VAL A 58 0.97 -13.92 1.87
C VAL A 58 1.79 -14.22 3.11
N LYS A 59 1.10 -14.54 4.20
CA LYS A 59 1.74 -14.96 5.46
C LYS A 59 2.12 -16.43 5.35
N LEU A 60 3.42 -16.70 5.35
CA LEU A 60 3.95 -18.05 5.43
C LEU A 60 3.75 -18.64 6.82
N GLN A 61 3.76 -19.97 6.92
CA GLN A 61 3.51 -20.71 8.16
C GLN A 61 4.52 -20.36 9.27
N ALA A 62 5.70 -19.85 8.92
CA ALA A 62 6.74 -19.37 9.82
C ALA A 62 6.52 -17.92 10.35
N GLY A 63 5.46 -17.23 9.89
CA GLY A 63 5.15 -15.85 10.29
C GLY A 63 5.79 -14.78 9.42
N GLU A 64 6.55 -15.16 8.39
CA GLU A 64 7.13 -14.25 7.41
C GLU A 64 6.09 -13.82 6.38
N TYR A 65 6.10 -12.54 6.01
CA TYR A 65 5.24 -12.00 4.96
C TYR A 65 6.02 -11.98 3.65
N VAL A 66 5.53 -12.73 2.66
CA VAL A 66 6.15 -12.81 1.34
C VAL A 66 5.24 -12.23 0.28
N SER A 67 5.86 -11.53 -0.64
CA SER A 67 5.26 -10.86 -1.79
C SER A 67 5.23 -11.81 -2.99
N LEU A 68 4.06 -12.20 -3.48
CA LEU A 68 3.99 -13.12 -4.64
C LEU A 68 4.53 -12.46 -5.91
N GLY A 69 4.19 -11.20 -6.15
CA GLY A 69 4.64 -10.48 -7.35
C GLY A 69 6.17 -10.40 -7.47
N LYS A 70 6.88 -10.27 -6.34
CA LYS A 70 8.36 -10.32 -6.33
C LYS A 70 8.89 -11.71 -6.65
N VAL A 71 8.25 -12.76 -6.12
CA VAL A 71 8.64 -14.15 -6.41
C VAL A 71 8.45 -14.47 -7.89
N GLU A 72 7.31 -14.06 -8.48
CA GLU A 72 7.07 -14.23 -9.92
C GLU A 72 8.08 -13.46 -10.77
N ALA A 73 8.38 -12.20 -10.41
CA ALA A 73 9.40 -11.41 -11.12
C ALA A 73 10.80 -12.02 -11.00
N ALA A 74 11.17 -12.56 -9.83
CA ALA A 74 12.44 -13.25 -9.63
C ALA A 74 12.50 -14.54 -10.47
N LEU A 75 11.42 -15.34 -10.46
CA LEU A 75 11.33 -16.57 -11.24
C LEU A 75 11.43 -16.30 -12.76
N LYS A 76 10.82 -15.19 -13.22
CA LYS A 76 10.84 -14.78 -14.63
C LYS A 76 12.21 -14.29 -15.11
N ASN A 77 13.05 -13.83 -14.19
CA ASN A 77 14.44 -13.41 -14.49
C ASN A 77 15.46 -14.53 -14.28
N CYS A 78 15.06 -15.73 -13.85
CA CYS A 78 15.96 -16.88 -13.83
C CYS A 78 16.19 -17.37 -15.27
N PRO A 79 17.44 -17.39 -15.76
CA PRO A 79 17.74 -18.12 -16.99
C PRO A 79 17.52 -19.63 -16.73
N MET A 80 16.82 -20.28 -17.65
CA MET A 80 16.68 -21.75 -17.69
C MET A 80 18.02 -22.43 -17.92
#